data_AF-A0A383F1D5-F1
#
_entry.id   AF-A0A383F1D5-F1
#
_cell.length_a   1.000
_cell.length_b   1.000
_cell.length_c   1.000
_cell.angle_alpha   90.00
_cell.angle_beta   90.00
_cell.angle_gamma   90.00
#
_symmetry.space_group_name_H-M   'P 1'
#
loop_
_entity.id
_entity.type
_entity.pdbx_description
1 polymer ?
#
loop_
_entity_poly.entity_id
_entity_poly.type
_entity_poly.pdbx_seq_one_letter_code
_entity_poly.pdbx_strand_id
1 'polypeptide(L)'
;GSMSEKIIVILNDNDMSIAPPVGAMSAYLSKLISGKTYRSLRHVFKSMLKRFPQGMKTVAKRVDEYSRGMVVGGTLFEELGFYYIGPVDGHNLDHLLPILKNVRDDKSDGPYLIHVVTKKGHGYLPAEKSSDKYHGVNKFDVVTGEQQKSASNAPSYTKVFADALISEAEKDHKIIAVTAAMPSGTGLDIFEKKFPDRTFDVGIAEQHAVTFCAGMATEGMKPFATIY
;
A
#
# COMPACT_ATOMS: atom_id res chain seq x y z
N GLY A 1 8.48 -17.31 -6.64
CA GLY A 1 9.53 -17.02 -5.66
C GLY A 1 10.62 -18.08 -5.70
N SER A 2 11.86 -17.75 -5.33
CA SER A 2 13.07 -18.59 -5.54
C SER A 2 12.99 -20.01 -4.95
N MET A 3 12.14 -20.24 -3.94
CA MET A 3 11.97 -21.54 -3.30
C MET A 3 10.75 -22.34 -3.80
N SER A 4 9.90 -21.78 -4.69
CA SER A 4 8.65 -22.41 -5.18
C SER A 4 7.71 -22.97 -4.10
N GLU A 5 7.88 -22.55 -2.84
CA GLU A 5 7.05 -22.95 -1.72
C GLU A 5 5.63 -22.41 -1.86
N LYS A 6 4.68 -23.17 -1.33
CA LYS A 6 3.28 -22.74 -1.27
C LYS A 6 3.11 -21.68 -0.19
N ILE A 7 3.17 -20.41 -0.58
CA ILE A 7 2.85 -19.26 0.26
C ILE A 7 1.67 -18.50 -0.33
N ILE A 8 0.74 -18.07 0.52
CA ILE A 8 -0.39 -17.24 0.13
C ILE A 8 -0.14 -15.85 0.70
N VAL A 9 0.09 -14.88 -0.17
CA VAL A 9 0.25 -13.47 0.18
C VAL A 9 -1.05 -12.75 -0.09
N ILE A 10 -1.59 -12.05 0.90
CA ILE A 10 -2.75 -11.18 0.74
C ILE A 10 -2.25 -9.75 0.75
N LEU A 11 -2.29 -9.09 -0.42
CA LEU A 11 -2.02 -7.67 -0.54
C LEU A 11 -3.32 -6.92 -0.21
N ASN A 12 -3.40 -6.39 1.01
CA ASN A 12 -4.49 -5.49 1.41
C ASN A 12 -4.17 -4.07 0.94
N ASP A 13 -4.68 -3.71 -0.23
CA ASP A 13 -4.56 -2.38 -0.78
C ASP A 13 -5.75 -1.52 -0.32
N ASN A 14 -5.49 -0.41 0.35
CA ASN A 14 -6.52 0.50 0.86
C ASN A 14 -6.26 1.95 0.48
N ASP A 15 -5.43 2.18 -0.56
CA ASP A 15 -4.98 3.49 -1.04
C ASP A 15 -4.30 4.36 0.04
N MET A 16 -3.88 3.80 1.18
CA MET A 16 -3.34 4.54 2.33
C MET A 16 -2.11 3.87 2.96
N SER A 17 -1.06 4.65 3.24
CA SER A 17 -0.11 4.36 4.32
C SER A 17 -0.52 5.16 5.57
N ILE A 18 0.42 5.57 6.43
CA ILE A 18 0.10 6.53 7.51
C ILE A 18 -0.16 7.92 6.89
N ALA A 19 0.63 8.30 5.89
CA ALA A 19 0.34 9.32 4.87
C ALA A 19 -0.15 8.67 3.55
N PRO A 20 -0.62 9.44 2.54
CA PRO A 20 -0.91 8.89 1.21
C PRO A 20 0.29 8.11 0.65
N PRO A 21 0.11 6.92 0.06
CA PRO A 21 1.21 6.07 -0.38
C PRO A 21 1.98 6.73 -1.52
N VAL A 22 3.28 6.93 -1.31
CA VAL A 22 4.19 7.52 -2.29
C VAL A 22 4.92 6.45 -3.12
N GLY A 23 5.38 6.83 -4.31
CA GLY A 23 6.28 6.01 -5.13
C GLY A 23 5.62 5.22 -6.27
N ALA A 24 6.46 4.58 -7.09
CA ALA A 24 6.07 3.94 -8.34
C ALA A 24 5.17 2.71 -8.16
N MET A 25 5.29 1.98 -7.04
CA MET A 25 4.44 0.82 -6.75
C MET A 25 3.00 1.26 -6.47
N SER A 26 2.79 2.35 -5.73
CA SER A 26 1.48 2.95 -5.49
C SER A 26 0.80 3.31 -6.81
N ALA A 27 1.50 4.04 -7.68
CA ALA A 27 1.01 4.39 -9.02
C ALA A 27 0.70 3.15 -9.89
N TYR A 28 1.52 2.10 -9.78
CA TYR A 28 1.30 0.83 -10.48
C TYR A 28 0.03 0.12 -9.99
N LEU A 29 -0.18 0.03 -8.68
CA LEU A 29 -1.38 -0.56 -8.09
C LEU A 29 -2.64 0.24 -8.46
N SER A 30 -2.60 1.58 -8.38
CA SER A 30 -3.69 2.43 -8.85
C SER A 30 -3.99 2.24 -10.34
N LYS A 31 -2.95 2.00 -11.17
CA LYS A 31 -3.13 1.65 -12.59
C LYS A 31 -3.77 0.27 -12.78
N LEU A 32 -3.45 -0.71 -11.95
CA LEU A 32 -4.11 -2.03 -11.97
C LEU A 32 -5.59 -1.95 -11.57
N ILE A 33 -5.93 -1.05 -10.64
CA ILE A 33 -7.32 -0.81 -10.21
C ILE A 33 -8.11 -0.03 -11.28
N SER A 34 -7.52 1.04 -11.83
CA SER A 34 -8.16 1.92 -12.83
C SER A 34 -8.17 1.34 -14.25
N GLY A 35 -7.25 0.42 -14.55
CA GLY A 35 -7.11 -0.25 -15.83
C GLY A 35 -8.27 -1.22 -16.11
N LYS A 36 -9.42 -0.67 -16.54
CA LYS A 36 -10.60 -1.41 -16.99
C LYS A 36 -11.08 -2.46 -15.97
N THR A 37 -11.78 -1.95 -14.97
CA THR A 37 -12.83 -2.67 -14.26
C THR A 37 -13.66 -3.52 -15.24
N TYR A 38 -13.98 -4.74 -14.80
CA TYR A 38 -15.04 -5.59 -15.38
C TYR A 38 -14.70 -6.45 -16.62
N ARG A 39 -13.74 -7.37 -16.48
CA ARG A 39 -13.72 -8.62 -17.29
C ARG A 39 -13.09 -9.85 -16.61
N SER A 40 -12.48 -9.70 -15.44
CA SER A 40 -11.64 -10.75 -14.82
C SER A 40 -12.39 -11.83 -14.03
N LEU A 41 -13.55 -11.55 -13.41
CA LEU A 41 -14.30 -12.59 -12.67
C LEU A 41 -14.63 -13.81 -13.53
N ARG A 42 -14.95 -13.58 -14.82
CA ARG A 42 -15.24 -14.65 -15.78
C ARG A 42 -13.98 -15.42 -16.19
N HIS A 43 -12.81 -14.81 -16.19
CA HIS A 43 -11.53 -15.46 -16.50
C HIS A 43 -10.95 -16.22 -15.30
N VAL A 44 -11.07 -15.69 -14.09
CA VAL A 44 -10.67 -16.38 -12.85
C VAL A 44 -11.47 -17.67 -12.67
N PHE A 45 -12.80 -17.61 -12.87
CA PHE A 45 -13.64 -18.80 -12.89
C PHE A 45 -13.25 -19.79 -14.00
N LYS A 46 -12.94 -19.31 -15.20
CA LYS A 46 -12.59 -20.16 -16.36
C LYS A 46 -11.23 -20.83 -16.20
N SER A 47 -10.25 -20.14 -15.61
CA SER A 47 -8.91 -20.67 -15.34
C SER A 47 -8.92 -21.68 -14.19
N MET A 48 -9.75 -21.46 -13.16
CA MET A 48 -9.97 -22.46 -12.10
C MET A 48 -10.71 -23.71 -12.60
N LEU A 49 -11.77 -23.54 -13.41
CA LEU A 49 -12.53 -24.67 -13.96
C LEU A 49 -11.73 -25.53 -14.95
N LYS A 50 -10.68 -24.99 -15.57
CA LYS A 50 -9.81 -25.74 -16.50
C LYS A 50 -8.83 -26.68 -15.78
N ARG A 51 -8.67 -26.61 -14.46
CA ARG A 51 -7.66 -27.37 -13.70
C ARG A 51 -8.23 -28.47 -12.79
N PHE A 52 -9.54 -28.71 -12.80
CA PHE A 52 -10.18 -29.83 -12.08
C PHE A 52 -10.44 -31.07 -12.97
N PRO A 53 -10.51 -32.29 -12.41
CA PRO A 53 -10.64 -33.52 -13.16
C PRO A 53 -11.97 -33.57 -13.92
N GLN A 54 -11.87 -33.88 -15.22
CA GLN A 54 -12.80 -34.38 -16.26
C GLN A 54 -14.32 -34.61 -16.04
N GLY A 55 -14.89 -34.47 -14.85
CA GLY A 55 -16.27 -34.87 -14.52
C GLY A 55 -17.41 -33.90 -14.87
N MET A 56 -17.15 -32.71 -15.45
CA MET A 56 -18.20 -31.75 -15.86
C MET A 56 -17.99 -31.22 -17.30
N LYS A 57 -17.58 -32.11 -18.20
CA LYS A 57 -17.39 -31.81 -19.63
C LYS A 57 -18.69 -31.83 -20.44
N THR A 58 -19.48 -30.76 -20.37
CA THR A 58 -20.45 -30.49 -21.45
C THR A 58 -20.61 -29.02 -21.87
N VAL A 59 -19.83 -28.09 -21.30
CA VAL A 59 -19.89 -26.67 -21.71
C VAL A 59 -18.57 -26.16 -22.33
N ALA A 60 -17.49 -26.93 -22.27
CA ALA A 60 -16.15 -26.47 -22.67
C ALA A 60 -15.81 -26.58 -24.17
N LYS A 61 -16.65 -27.23 -24.99
CA LYS A 61 -16.28 -27.61 -26.37
C LYS A 61 -16.34 -26.48 -27.43
N ARG A 62 -16.65 -25.24 -27.05
CA ARG A 62 -16.81 -24.09 -27.99
C ARG A 62 -15.83 -22.93 -27.80
N VAL A 63 -14.75 -23.11 -27.03
CA VAL A 63 -13.80 -22.02 -26.71
C VAL A 63 -12.40 -22.28 -27.27
N ASP A 64 -12.18 -23.42 -27.92
CA ASP A 64 -10.83 -23.95 -28.20
C ASP A 64 -10.08 -23.24 -29.35
N GLU A 65 -10.68 -22.26 -30.01
CA GLU A 65 -10.06 -21.60 -31.16
C GLU A 65 -9.26 -20.32 -30.82
N TYR A 66 -9.20 -19.88 -29.56
CA TYR A 66 -8.54 -18.60 -29.20
C TYR A 66 -7.33 -18.69 -28.26
N SER A 67 -6.78 -19.88 -28.00
CA SER A 67 -5.70 -20.08 -27.01
C SER A 67 -4.28 -20.16 -27.58
N ARG A 68 -4.03 -19.75 -28.82
CA ARG A 68 -2.66 -19.43 -29.27
C ARG A 68 -2.36 -17.97 -29.00
N GLY A 69 -1.84 -17.73 -27.80
CA GLY A 69 -1.32 -16.45 -27.38
C GLY A 69 -0.77 -16.58 -25.96
N MET A 70 0.43 -17.15 -25.83
CA MET A 70 1.28 -16.82 -24.70
C MET A 70 1.53 -15.31 -24.78
N VAL A 71 0.67 -14.52 -24.13
CA VAL A 71 0.92 -13.09 -23.94
C VAL A 71 1.92 -12.99 -22.81
N VAL A 72 3.19 -12.92 -23.20
CA VAL A 72 4.26 -12.35 -22.39
C VAL A 72 3.87 -10.89 -22.12
N GLY A 73 3.43 -10.62 -20.90
CA GLY A 73 2.93 -9.32 -20.45
C GLY A 73 2.15 -9.43 -19.14
N GLY A 74 2.71 -10.20 -18.20
CA GLY A 74 2.12 -10.41 -16.87
C GLY A 74 2.23 -9.19 -15.97
N THR A 75 1.50 -9.19 -14.85
CA THR A 75 1.71 -8.23 -13.77
C THR A 75 3.14 -8.36 -13.20
N LEU A 76 3.65 -7.31 -12.54
CA LEU A 76 4.94 -7.36 -11.83
C LEU A 76 5.03 -8.58 -10.90
N PHE A 77 3.92 -8.94 -10.26
CA PHE A 77 3.85 -10.09 -9.37
C PHE A 77 4.01 -11.42 -10.10
N GLU A 78 3.50 -11.53 -11.32
CA GLU A 78 3.72 -12.72 -12.17
C GLU A 78 5.19 -12.83 -12.60
N GLU A 79 5.85 -11.70 -12.86
CA GLU A 79 7.30 -11.67 -13.11
C GLU A 79 8.12 -12.09 -11.89
N LEU A 80 7.64 -11.78 -10.67
CA LEU A 80 8.20 -12.29 -9.40
C LEU A 80 7.85 -13.76 -9.13
N GLY A 81 7.10 -14.39 -10.03
CA GLY A 81 6.71 -15.80 -9.98
C GLY A 81 5.56 -16.07 -9.01
N PHE A 82 4.67 -15.09 -8.77
CA PHE A 82 3.40 -15.28 -8.09
C PHE A 82 2.28 -15.61 -9.07
N TYR A 83 1.37 -16.47 -8.64
CA TYR A 83 0.03 -16.54 -9.21
C TYR A 83 -0.79 -15.35 -8.69
N TYR A 84 -1.01 -14.37 -9.54
CA TYR A 84 -1.74 -13.15 -9.20
C TYR A 84 -3.26 -13.32 -9.32
N ILE A 85 -4.00 -12.97 -8.27
CA ILE A 85 -5.47 -12.99 -8.22
C ILE A 85 -5.97 -11.63 -7.72
N GLY A 86 -6.60 -10.84 -8.59
CA GLY A 86 -7.26 -9.59 -8.20
C GLY A 86 -7.24 -8.52 -9.29
N PRO A 87 -7.58 -7.26 -8.94
CA PRO A 87 -8.07 -6.82 -7.64
C PRO A 87 -9.45 -7.42 -7.29
N VAL A 88 -9.67 -7.76 -6.02
CA VAL A 88 -10.94 -8.26 -5.47
C VAL A 88 -11.46 -7.28 -4.42
N ASP A 89 -12.77 -7.03 -4.38
CA ASP A 89 -13.40 -6.26 -3.30
C ASP A 89 -13.28 -7.00 -1.96
N GLY A 90 -12.53 -6.43 -1.03
CA GLY A 90 -12.30 -6.99 0.30
C GLY A 90 -13.45 -6.82 1.28
N HIS A 91 -14.46 -6.02 0.95
CA HIS A 91 -15.67 -5.86 1.76
C HIS A 91 -16.79 -6.81 1.33
N ASN A 92 -16.58 -7.59 0.27
CA ASN A 92 -17.51 -8.61 -0.20
C ASN A 92 -17.02 -10.02 0.19
N LEU A 93 -17.49 -10.50 1.34
CA LEU A 93 -17.09 -11.81 1.86
C LEU A 93 -17.59 -12.98 0.98
N ASP A 94 -18.75 -12.82 0.32
CA ASP A 94 -19.30 -13.84 -0.58
C ASP A 94 -18.38 -14.10 -1.78
N HIS A 95 -17.62 -13.10 -2.21
CA HIS A 95 -16.62 -13.22 -3.26
C HIS A 95 -15.26 -13.66 -2.73
N LEU A 96 -14.82 -13.11 -1.59
CA LEU A 96 -13.49 -13.36 -1.05
C LEU A 96 -13.34 -14.78 -0.47
N LEU A 97 -14.36 -15.30 0.21
CA LEU A 97 -14.30 -16.58 0.90
C LEU A 97 -14.10 -17.77 -0.07
N PRO A 98 -14.80 -17.88 -1.22
CA PRO A 98 -14.52 -18.92 -2.21
C PRO A 98 -13.10 -18.85 -2.76
N ILE A 99 -12.58 -17.65 -3.03
CA ILE A 99 -11.22 -17.47 -3.55
C ILE A 99 -10.20 -17.99 -2.53
N LEU A 100 -10.31 -17.58 -1.27
CA LEU A 100 -9.43 -18.04 -0.20
C LEU A 100 -9.49 -19.56 0.02
N LYS A 101 -10.70 -20.15 0.01
CA LYS A 101 -10.89 -21.60 0.14
C LYS A 101 -10.21 -22.34 -1.02
N ASN A 102 -10.43 -21.88 -2.25
CA ASN A 102 -9.86 -22.53 -3.42
C ASN A 102 -8.33 -22.46 -3.42
N VAL A 103 -7.72 -21.33 -3.07
CA VAL A 103 -6.26 -21.19 -2.99
C VAL A 103 -5.67 -22.04 -1.85
N ARG A 104 -6.35 -22.11 -0.70
CA ARG A 104 -5.98 -23.00 0.41
C ARG A 104 -5.98 -24.46 -0.02
N ASP A 105 -7.03 -24.89 -0.71
CA ASP A 105 -7.26 -26.30 -1.06
C ASP A 105 -6.52 -26.74 -2.34
N ASP A 106 -6.00 -25.79 -3.12
CA ASP A 106 -5.17 -26.05 -4.30
C ASP A 106 -3.96 -26.93 -3.94
N LYS A 107 -3.65 -27.91 -4.78
CA LYS A 107 -2.51 -28.82 -4.59
C LYS A 107 -1.31 -28.44 -5.44
N SER A 108 -1.43 -27.41 -6.26
CA SER A 108 -0.30 -26.91 -7.05
C SER A 108 0.72 -26.19 -6.15
N ASP A 109 1.98 -26.38 -6.54
CA ASP A 109 3.12 -25.71 -5.92
C ASP A 109 3.22 -24.26 -6.41
N GLY A 110 3.94 -23.44 -5.64
CA GLY A 110 4.20 -22.05 -5.98
C GLY A 110 3.34 -21.04 -5.21
N PRO A 111 3.78 -19.77 -5.21
CA PRO A 111 3.20 -18.75 -4.37
C PRO A 111 1.99 -18.05 -5.02
N TYR A 112 0.98 -17.71 -4.23
CA TYR A 112 -0.16 -16.90 -4.64
C TYR A 112 -0.05 -15.50 -4.09
N LEU A 113 -0.46 -14.51 -4.88
CA LEU A 113 -0.69 -13.15 -4.42
C LEU A 113 -2.14 -12.76 -4.72
N ILE A 114 -2.93 -12.58 -3.66
CA ILE A 114 -4.32 -12.13 -3.73
C ILE A 114 -4.35 -10.64 -3.44
N HIS A 115 -4.66 -9.83 -4.44
CA HIS A 115 -4.81 -8.39 -4.30
C HIS A 115 -6.26 -8.07 -3.89
N VAL A 116 -6.40 -7.65 -2.64
CA VAL A 116 -7.68 -7.33 -2.00
C VAL A 116 -7.75 -5.82 -1.77
N VAL A 117 -8.74 -5.18 -2.37
CA VAL A 117 -8.98 -3.74 -2.23
C VAL A 117 -9.94 -3.52 -1.05
N THR A 118 -9.51 -2.75 -0.05
CA THR A 118 -10.32 -2.38 1.10
C THR A 118 -10.38 -0.86 1.26
N LYS A 119 -11.05 -0.41 2.33
CA LYS A 119 -11.20 1.00 2.67
C LYS A 119 -10.80 1.16 4.13
N LYS A 120 -9.73 1.90 4.39
CA LYS A 120 -9.22 2.09 5.75
C LYS A 120 -10.27 2.82 6.60
N GLY A 121 -10.57 2.27 7.78
CA GLY A 121 -11.63 2.76 8.67
C GLY A 121 -13.05 2.31 8.29
N HIS A 122 -13.22 1.39 7.33
CA HIS A 122 -14.54 0.96 6.88
C HIS A 122 -15.44 0.49 8.03
N GLY A 123 -16.70 0.94 8.02
CA GLY A 123 -17.68 0.59 9.04
C GLY A 123 -17.66 1.50 10.26
N TYR A 124 -16.74 2.47 10.33
CA TYR A 124 -16.69 3.48 11.38
C TYR A 124 -16.57 4.90 10.79
N LEU A 125 -17.71 5.58 10.69
CA LEU A 125 -17.83 6.89 10.03
C LEU A 125 -16.82 7.96 10.52
N PRO A 126 -16.52 8.10 11.83
CA PRO A 126 -15.51 9.04 12.31
C PRO A 126 -14.10 8.73 11.76
N ALA A 127 -13.71 7.45 11.70
CA ALA A 127 -12.43 7.06 11.10
C ALA A 127 -12.44 7.24 9.58
N GLU A 128 -13.53 6.88 8.88
CA GLU A 128 -13.63 7.08 7.43
C GLU A 128 -13.47 8.55 7.02
N LYS A 129 -13.90 9.49 7.86
CA LYS A 129 -13.79 10.94 7.62
C LYS A 129 -12.46 11.56 8.06
N SER A 130 -11.70 10.89 8.91
CA SER A 130 -10.38 11.40 9.35
C SER A 130 -9.33 11.30 8.25
N SER A 131 -8.35 12.20 8.24
CA SER A 131 -7.23 12.19 7.28
C SER A 131 -6.27 11.02 7.50
N ASP A 132 -6.02 10.66 8.76
CA ASP A 132 -5.17 9.52 9.17
C ASP A 132 -5.94 8.19 9.31
N LYS A 133 -7.28 8.23 9.15
CA LYS A 133 -8.20 7.11 9.42
C LYS A 133 -8.09 6.54 10.83
N TYR A 134 -7.82 7.41 11.80
CA TYR A 134 -7.60 7.06 13.21
C TYR A 134 -6.39 6.15 13.41
N HIS A 135 -5.36 6.30 12.59
CA HIS A 135 -4.09 5.64 12.82
C HIS A 135 -3.42 6.21 14.09
N GLY A 136 -3.31 5.40 15.14
CA GLY A 136 -2.64 5.80 16.38
C GLY A 136 -3.42 6.82 17.24
N VAL A 137 -4.74 6.65 17.38
CA VAL A 137 -5.56 7.55 18.19
C VAL A 137 -5.45 7.29 19.69
N ASN A 138 -5.46 8.38 20.46
CA ASN A 138 -5.64 8.33 21.91
C ASN A 138 -7.04 7.79 22.25
N LYS A 139 -7.26 7.45 23.54
CA LYS A 139 -8.57 7.04 24.04
C LYS A 139 -9.67 7.99 23.52
N PHE A 140 -10.64 7.40 22.81
CA PHE A 140 -11.73 8.12 22.18
C PHE A 140 -13.07 7.50 22.53
N ASP A 141 -14.12 8.29 22.46
CA ASP A 141 -15.49 7.80 22.55
C ASP A 141 -15.86 7.09 21.24
N VAL A 142 -16.25 5.82 21.33
CA VAL A 142 -16.54 5.01 20.14
C VAL A 142 -17.80 5.49 19.42
N VAL A 143 -18.77 6.09 20.12
CA VAL A 143 -20.01 6.61 19.52
C VAL A 143 -19.77 7.95 18.83
N THR A 144 -19.04 8.86 19.46
CA THR A 144 -18.86 10.23 18.95
C THR A 144 -17.57 10.42 18.14
N GLY A 145 -16.57 9.56 18.34
CA GLY A 145 -15.23 9.71 17.79
C GLY A 145 -14.36 10.74 18.52
N GLU A 146 -14.89 11.39 19.56
CA GLU A 146 -14.14 12.44 20.28
C GLU A 146 -12.96 11.83 21.05
N GLN A 147 -11.77 12.29 20.73
CA GLN A 147 -10.56 11.95 21.47
C GLN A 147 -10.44 12.84 22.71
N GLN A 148 -10.24 12.24 23.87
CA GLN A 148 -9.86 13.00 25.06
C GLN A 148 -8.39 13.41 24.96
N LYS A 149 -8.13 14.59 24.40
CA LYS A 149 -6.82 15.22 24.47
C LYS A 149 -6.72 15.95 25.80
N SER A 150 -5.90 15.44 26.73
CA SER A 150 -5.46 16.24 27.87
C SER A 150 -4.73 17.48 27.32
N ALA A 151 -5.15 18.67 27.75
CA ALA A 151 -4.44 19.89 27.39
C ALA A 151 -3.01 19.79 27.92
N SER A 152 -2.04 19.75 27.01
CA SER A 152 -0.62 19.78 27.39
C SER A 152 -0.23 21.22 27.71
N ASN A 153 0.46 21.42 28.82
CA ASN A 153 1.00 22.73 29.20
C ASN A 153 2.28 23.09 28.43
N ALA A 154 2.82 22.16 27.64
CA ALA A 154 4.05 22.33 26.88
C ALA A 154 3.90 21.81 25.43
N PRO A 155 4.62 22.39 24.46
CA PRO A 155 4.66 21.87 23.09
C PRO A 155 5.30 20.47 23.06
N SER A 156 4.92 19.65 22.09
CA SER A 156 5.60 18.37 21.86
C SER A 156 7.03 18.58 21.37
N TYR A 157 7.93 17.64 21.69
CA TYR A 157 9.29 17.63 21.13
C TYR A 157 9.27 17.68 19.60
N THR A 158 8.36 16.94 18.97
CA THR A 158 8.12 16.97 17.52
C THR A 158 7.86 18.38 17.00
N LYS A 159 6.99 19.15 17.68
CA LYS A 159 6.68 20.53 17.27
C LYS A 159 7.90 21.45 17.47
N VAL A 160 8.58 21.34 18.61
CA VAL A 160 9.78 22.16 18.88
C VAL A 160 10.87 21.88 17.86
N PHE A 161 11.08 20.61 17.51
CA PHE A 161 12.01 20.19 16.47
C PHE A 161 11.64 20.76 15.10
N ALA A 162 10.38 20.63 14.68
CA ALA A 162 9.91 21.14 13.40
C ALA A 162 10.08 22.67 13.29
N ASP A 163 9.67 23.41 14.34
CA ASP A 163 9.80 24.87 14.38
C ASP A 163 11.28 25.31 14.29
N ALA A 164 12.18 24.61 14.99
CA ALA A 164 13.62 24.87 14.94
C ALA A 164 14.21 24.57 13.56
N LEU A 165 13.89 23.41 12.97
CA LEU A 165 14.37 23.03 11.65
C LEU A 165 13.88 24.01 10.57
N ILE A 166 12.64 24.48 10.67
CA ILE A 166 12.10 25.52 9.79
C ILE A 166 12.91 26.82 9.91
N SER A 167 13.18 27.28 11.14
CA SER A 167 13.94 28.52 11.37
C SER A 167 15.35 28.46 10.79
N GLU A 168 16.01 27.30 10.87
CA GLU A 168 17.30 27.10 10.25
C GLU A 168 17.20 27.01 8.73
N ALA A 169 16.19 26.34 8.19
CA ALA A 169 15.98 26.21 6.75
C ALA A 169 15.56 27.51 6.05
N GLU A 170 15.04 28.50 6.78
CA GLU A 170 14.84 29.87 6.26
C GLU A 170 16.16 30.59 5.99
N LYS A 171 17.19 30.29 6.78
CA LYS A 171 18.52 30.92 6.67
C LYS A 171 19.42 30.16 5.71
N ASP A 172 19.19 28.84 5.56
CA ASP A 172 20.02 27.96 4.74
C ASP A 172 19.17 27.14 3.75
N HIS A 173 19.33 27.45 2.46
CA HIS A 173 18.66 26.75 1.37
C HIS A 173 19.13 25.30 1.19
N LYS A 174 20.28 24.92 1.76
CA LYS A 174 20.84 23.56 1.68
C LYS A 174 20.18 22.58 2.62
N ILE A 175 19.38 23.05 3.58
CA ILE A 175 18.65 22.18 4.50
C ILE A 175 17.50 21.51 3.78
N ILE A 176 17.50 20.18 3.86
CA ILE A 176 16.48 19.29 3.28
C ILE A 176 15.97 18.38 4.41
N ALA A 177 14.68 18.09 4.42
CA ALA A 177 14.07 17.19 5.39
C ALA A 177 13.61 15.89 4.71
N VAL A 178 13.89 14.74 5.33
CA VAL A 178 13.56 13.41 4.79
C VAL A 178 12.87 12.59 5.87
N THR A 179 11.69 12.05 5.56
CA THR A 179 10.95 11.12 6.43
C THR A 179 10.71 9.78 5.73
N ALA A 180 10.34 8.77 6.50
CA ALA A 180 9.93 7.46 6.01
C ALA A 180 8.46 7.20 6.40
N ALA A 181 7.53 7.57 5.52
CA ALA A 181 6.07 7.42 5.66
C ALA A 181 5.43 8.10 6.89
N MET A 182 6.15 8.95 7.62
CA MET A 182 5.74 9.48 8.93
C MET A 182 5.86 11.01 9.06
N PRO A 183 5.33 11.81 8.12
CA PRO A 183 5.49 13.26 8.16
C PRO A 183 4.88 13.90 9.42
N SER A 184 3.68 13.48 9.84
CA SER A 184 3.03 14.02 11.05
C SER A 184 3.70 13.58 12.35
N GLY A 185 4.19 12.33 12.40
CA GLY A 185 4.90 11.78 13.56
C GLY A 185 6.26 12.45 13.81
N THR A 186 6.90 12.90 12.73
CA THR A 186 8.22 13.51 12.74
C THR A 186 8.19 15.04 12.67
N GLY A 187 7.00 15.62 12.48
CA GLY A 187 6.79 17.07 12.38
C GLY A 187 7.18 17.65 11.02
N LEU A 188 7.54 16.79 10.05
CA LEU A 188 7.84 17.22 8.69
C LEU A 188 6.60 17.61 7.89
N ASP A 189 5.40 17.25 8.32
CA ASP A 189 4.16 17.78 7.73
C ASP A 189 4.06 19.31 7.85
N ILE A 190 4.67 19.89 8.90
CA ILE A 190 4.74 21.34 9.10
C ILE A 190 5.85 21.93 8.23
N PHE A 191 7.00 21.26 8.14
CA PHE A 191 8.13 21.67 7.31
C PHE A 191 7.77 21.66 5.81
N GLU A 192 7.09 20.60 5.35
CA GLU A 192 6.62 20.40 3.98
C GLU A 192 5.72 21.54 3.51
N LYS A 193 4.79 22.00 4.35
CA LYS A 193 3.89 23.11 4.01
C LYS A 193 4.64 24.39 3.65
N LYS A 194 5.84 24.58 4.21
CA LYS A 194 6.67 25.77 3.98
C LYS A 194 7.73 25.55 2.92
N PHE A 195 8.29 24.34 2.85
CA PHE A 195 9.37 23.98 1.94
C PHE A 195 9.05 22.66 1.20
N PRO A 196 8.02 22.64 0.33
CA PRO A 196 7.58 21.43 -0.34
C PRO A 196 8.69 20.83 -1.22
N ASP A 197 9.44 21.68 -1.92
CA ASP A 197 10.54 21.25 -2.80
C ASP A 197 11.80 20.78 -2.04
N ARG A 198 11.80 20.85 -0.70
CA ARG A 198 12.91 20.44 0.17
C ARG A 198 12.48 19.39 1.20
N THR A 199 11.36 18.73 0.95
CA THR A 199 10.83 17.66 1.80
C THR A 199 10.64 16.40 0.99
N PHE A 200 11.19 15.28 1.46
CA PHE A 200 11.09 14.00 0.77
C PHE A 200 10.52 12.94 1.71
N ASP A 201 9.46 12.27 1.27
CA ASP A 201 8.96 11.05 1.90
C ASP A 201 9.40 9.86 1.05
N VAL A 202 10.25 9.00 1.61
CA VAL A 202 10.75 7.81 0.91
C VAL A 202 9.84 6.58 1.06
N GLY A 203 8.68 6.74 1.71
CA GLY A 203 7.81 5.64 2.10
C GLY A 203 8.39 4.82 3.26
N ILE A 204 7.94 3.56 3.41
CA ILE A 204 8.42 2.66 4.47
C ILE A 204 9.78 2.07 4.07
N ALA A 205 10.81 2.91 4.09
CA ALA A 205 12.16 2.56 3.63
C ALA A 205 13.24 3.37 4.38
N GLU A 206 13.38 3.17 5.68
CA GLU A 206 14.33 3.89 6.53
C GLU A 206 15.78 3.72 6.06
N GLN A 207 16.16 2.53 5.55
CA GLN A 207 17.50 2.33 4.99
C GLN A 207 17.72 3.21 3.75
N HIS A 208 16.68 3.39 2.92
CA HIS A 208 16.73 4.29 1.80
C HIS A 208 16.81 5.75 2.26
N ALA A 209 16.02 6.16 3.26
CA ALA A 209 16.04 7.52 3.81
C ALA A 209 17.46 7.94 4.23
N VAL A 210 18.13 7.10 5.02
CA VAL A 210 19.49 7.39 5.51
C VAL A 210 20.50 7.41 4.36
N THR A 211 20.41 6.47 3.42
CA THR A 211 21.32 6.42 2.26
C THR A 211 21.11 7.61 1.32
N PHE A 212 19.86 8.03 1.12
CA PHE A 212 19.50 9.20 0.35
C PHE A 212 20.07 10.48 0.98
N CYS A 213 19.97 10.62 2.31
CA CYS A 213 20.65 11.68 3.05
C CYS A 213 22.17 11.62 2.92
N ALA A 214 22.78 10.43 2.94
CA ALA A 214 24.23 10.31 2.75
C ALA A 214 24.68 10.85 1.38
N GLY A 215 23.99 10.50 0.29
CA GLY A 215 24.28 11.03 -1.04
C GLY A 215 24.07 12.55 -1.16
N MET A 216 23.03 13.08 -0.53
CA MET A 216 22.84 14.54 -0.48
C MET A 216 23.96 15.24 0.30
N ALA A 217 24.41 14.65 1.40
CA ALA A 217 25.49 15.20 2.21
C ALA A 217 26.83 15.22 1.45
N THR A 218 27.12 14.22 0.60
CA THR A 218 28.34 14.22 -0.24
C THR A 218 28.34 15.35 -1.28
N GLU A 219 27.17 15.77 -1.75
CA GLU A 219 26.99 16.89 -2.68
C GLU A 219 26.88 18.25 -1.97
N GLY A 220 27.19 18.30 -0.67
CA GLY A 220 27.24 19.55 0.11
C GLY A 220 25.89 20.10 0.54
N MET A 221 24.82 19.29 0.48
CA MET A 221 23.53 19.58 1.11
C MET A 221 23.56 19.26 2.61
N LYS A 222 22.56 19.71 3.35
CA LYS A 222 22.41 19.49 4.80
C LYS A 222 21.12 18.73 5.10
N PRO A 223 21.05 17.43 4.78
CA PRO A 223 19.83 16.67 4.92
C PRO A 223 19.60 16.21 6.37
N PHE A 224 18.35 16.26 6.81
CA PHE A 224 17.89 15.76 8.10
C PHE A 224 17.02 14.52 7.86
N ALA A 225 17.56 13.34 8.17
CA ALA A 225 16.76 12.11 8.23
C ALA A 225 15.97 12.10 9.54
N THR A 226 14.68 12.37 9.47
CA THR A 226 13.77 12.42 10.62
C THR A 226 12.92 11.16 10.61
N ILE A 227 13.32 10.20 11.44
CA ILE A 227 12.77 8.85 11.53
C ILE A 227 12.61 8.45 13.00
N TYR A 228 11.95 7.33 13.29
CA TYR A 228 11.81 6.78 14.64
C TYR A 228 13.06 6.02 15.11
#